data_AF-A0A7K5IWF8-F1
#
_entry.id   AF-A0A7K5IWF8-F1
#
_cell.length_a   1.000
_cell.length_b   1.000
_cell.length_c   1.000
_cell.angle_alpha   90.00
_cell.angle_beta   90.00
_cell.angle_gamma   90.00
#
_symmetry.space_group_name_H-M   'P 1'
#
loop_
_entity.id
_entity.type
_entity.pdbx_description
1 polymer ?
#
loop_
_entity_poly.entity_id
_entity_poly.type
_entity_poly.pdbx_seq_one_letter_code
_entity_poly.pdbx_strand_id
1 'polypeptide(L)' 'GVLAVAGADPHGSDPALYSARCPHLRPRLWDFGELLDLGFLGRWWLLRDALRDCDINEEEFGHLPERLRRLERRQLRSEH' A
#
# COMPACT_ATOMS: atom_id res chain seq x y z
N GLY A 1 -5.12 -18.02 6.53
CA GLY A 1 -5.72 -17.17 7.58
C GLY A 1 -6.85 -16.35 6.97
N VAL A 2 -7.84 -15.97 7.76
CA VAL A 2 -8.96 -15.11 7.30
C VAL A 2 -8.57 -13.63 7.32
N LEU A 3 -7.80 -13.22 8.33
CA LEU A 3 -7.33 -11.84 8.54
C LEU A 3 -5.81 -11.84 8.77
N ALA A 4 -5.14 -10.80 8.30
CA ALA A 4 -3.73 -10.49 8.52
C ALA A 4 -3.52 -8.96 8.62
N VAL A 5 -2.44 -8.55 9.27
CA VAL A 5 -2.03 -7.14 9.41
C VAL A 5 -0.55 -7.05 9.04
N ALA A 6 -0.19 -6.06 8.23
CA ALA A 6 1.18 -5.70 7.93
C ALA A 6 1.47 -4.32 8.55
N GLY A 7 2.57 -4.21 9.31
CA GLY A 7 3.00 -2.97 9.93
C GLY A 7 4.52 -2.82 9.86
N ALA A 8 4.99 -1.59 9.97
CA ALA A 8 6.42 -1.28 9.98
C ALA A 8 7.04 -1.60 11.36
N ASP A 9 8.20 -2.25 11.34
CA ASP A 9 9.07 -2.37 12.51
C ASP A 9 10.20 -1.32 12.41
N PRO A 10 10.30 -0.36 13.34
CA PRO A 10 11.30 0.69 13.29
C PRO A 10 12.75 0.18 13.46
N HIS A 11 12.94 -1.07 13.88
CA HIS A 11 14.25 -1.63 14.21
C HIS A 11 14.78 -2.65 13.18
N GLY A 12 13.97 -3.03 12.19
CA GLY A 12 14.36 -4.00 11.16
C GLY A 12 14.51 -5.44 11.69
N SER A 13 15.05 -6.33 10.87
CA SER A 13 15.01 -7.79 11.09
C SER A 13 16.07 -8.35 12.06
N ASP A 14 17.19 -7.66 12.26
CA ASP A 14 18.25 -8.09 13.20
C ASP A 14 18.86 -6.88 13.93
N PRO A 15 18.17 -6.34 14.95
CA PRO A 15 18.65 -5.15 15.62
C PRO A 15 19.73 -5.48 16.64
N ALA A 16 20.91 -4.87 16.51
CA ALA A 16 21.99 -4.95 17.50
C ALA A 16 21.69 -4.13 18.78
N LEU A 17 20.74 -3.18 18.72
CA LEU A 17 20.40 -2.30 19.82
C LEU A 17 19.59 -3.01 20.91
N TYR A 18 19.97 -2.81 22.17
CA TYR A 18 19.25 -3.38 23.31
C TYR A 18 17.78 -2.95 23.38
N SER A 19 17.48 -1.69 23.03
CA SER A 19 16.12 -1.15 23.01
C SER A 19 15.15 -1.94 22.14
N ALA A 20 15.63 -2.47 21.01
CA ALA A 20 14.84 -3.26 20.08
C ALA A 20 14.67 -4.74 20.51
N ARG A 21 15.64 -5.27 21.27
CA ARG A 21 15.65 -6.67 21.69
C ARG A 21 14.93 -6.90 23.03
N CYS A 22 14.98 -5.92 23.92
CA CYS A 22 14.44 -6.01 25.29
C CYS A 22 12.90 -6.21 25.29
N PRO A 23 12.38 -7.34 25.79
CA PRO A 23 10.93 -7.62 25.80
C PRO A 23 10.10 -6.58 26.56
N HIS A 24 10.69 -5.91 27.54
CA HIS A 24 10.02 -4.87 28.33
C HIS A 24 9.95 -3.51 27.63
N LEU A 25 10.75 -3.32 26.58
CA LEU A 25 10.76 -2.11 25.75
C LEU A 25 10.04 -2.32 24.42
N ARG A 26 9.60 -3.55 24.11
CA ARG A 26 8.87 -3.85 22.88
C ARG A 26 7.50 -3.17 22.89
N PRO A 27 7.08 -2.59 21.75
CA PRO A 27 5.73 -2.05 21.62
C PRO A 27 4.69 -3.12 21.93
N ARG A 28 3.57 -2.70 22.51
CA ARG A 28 2.44 -3.61 22.75
C ARG A 28 1.89 -4.09 21.41
N LEU A 29 1.17 -5.21 21.44
CA LEU A 29 0.48 -5.80 20.27
C LEU A 29 -0.52 -4.87 19.55
N TRP A 30 -0.75 -3.65 20.03
CA TRP A 30 -1.58 -2.62 19.40
C TRP A 30 -0.82 -1.31 19.15
N ASP A 31 0.41 -1.20 19.65
CA ASP A 31 1.37 -0.15 19.29
C ASP A 31 2.19 -0.64 18.08
N PHE A 32 1.53 -1.26 17.11
CA PHE A 32 2.15 -1.43 15.80
C PHE A 32 2.63 -0.04 15.37
N GLY A 33 3.79 0.04 14.73
CA GLY A 33 4.24 1.29 14.13
C GLY A 33 3.26 1.74 13.04
N GLU A 34 3.78 2.26 11.95
CA GLU A 34 2.92 2.58 10.82
C GLU A 34 2.22 1.32 10.28
N LEU A 35 0.88 1.35 10.22
CA LEU A 35 0.09 0.30 9.55
C LEU A 35 0.34 0.39 8.05
N LEU A 36 0.82 -0.70 7.45
CA LEU A 36 1.12 -0.77 6.03
C LEU A 36 -0.03 -1.38 5.22
N ASP A 37 -0.67 -2.45 5.72
CA ASP A 37 -1.79 -3.09 5.01
C ASP A 37 -2.64 -4.01 5.90
N LEU A 38 -3.86 -4.26 5.45
CA LEU A 38 -4.80 -5.23 5.99
C LEU A 38 -5.04 -6.34 4.95
N GLY A 39 -4.79 -7.57 5.36
CA GLY A 39 -5.03 -8.77 4.56
C GLY A 39 -6.35 -9.42 4.94
N PHE A 40 -7.28 -9.58 4.01
CA PHE A 40 -8.53 -10.32 4.24
C PHE A 40 -8.80 -11.29 3.10
N LEU A 41 -9.13 -12.54 3.45
CA LEU A 41 -9.40 -13.65 2.51
C LEU A 41 -8.31 -13.79 1.43
N GLY A 42 -7.05 -13.70 1.84
CA GLY A 42 -5.89 -13.86 0.95
C GLY A 42 -5.63 -12.66 0.03
N ARG A 43 -6.21 -11.48 0.31
CA ARG A 43 -5.99 -10.25 -0.45
C ARG A 43 -5.54 -9.12 0.47
N TRP A 44 -4.48 -8.43 0.06
CA TRP A 44 -4.04 -7.17 0.64
C TRP A 44 -4.87 -6.02 0.08
N TRP A 45 -5.41 -5.17 0.93
CA TRP A 45 -6.40 -4.16 0.53
C TRP A 45 -5.74 -2.86 0.06
N LEU A 46 -4.82 -2.31 0.85
CA LEU A 46 -4.15 -1.04 0.53
C LEU A 46 -3.22 -1.22 -0.67
N LEU A 47 -2.44 -2.30 -0.71
CA LEU A 47 -1.57 -2.62 -1.84
C LEU A 47 -2.37 -2.80 -3.15
N ARG A 48 -3.56 -3.41 -3.08
CA ARG A 48 -4.41 -3.59 -4.25
C ARG A 48 -4.91 -2.26 -4.80
N ASP A 49 -5.23 -1.30 -3.92
CA ASP A 49 -5.67 0.03 -4.36
C ASP A 49 -4.50 0.82 -4.94
N ALA A 50 -3.33 0.78 -4.29
CA ALA A 50 -2.12 1.44 -4.76
C ALA A 50 -1.64 0.90 -6.13
N LEU A 51 -1.84 -0.40 -6.40
CA LEU A 51 -1.49 -1.04 -7.67
C LEU A 51 -2.59 -0.98 -8.74
N ARG A 52 -3.73 -0.31 -8.48
CA ARG A 52 -4.87 -0.33 -9.40
C ARG A 52 -4.55 0.30 -10.76
N ASP A 53 -3.86 1.43 -10.74
CA ASP A 53 -3.58 2.29 -11.91
C ASP A 53 -2.07 2.62 -11.97
N CYS A 54 -1.20 1.70 -11.53
CA CYS A 54 0.23 1.97 -11.31
C CYS A 54 1.05 2.18 -12.58
N ASP A 55 0.49 1.85 -13.75
CA ASP A 55 1.07 2.11 -15.07
C ASP A 55 0.66 3.48 -15.65
N ILE A 56 -0.24 4.21 -14.98
CA ILE A 56 -0.69 5.54 -15.40
C ILE A 56 0.18 6.61 -14.71
N ASN A 57 0.81 7.46 -15.52
CA ASN A 57 1.50 8.66 -15.03
C ASN A 57 0.72 9.93 -15.40
N GLU A 58 -0.07 10.48 -14.46
CA GLU A 58 -0.91 11.66 -14.73
C GLU A 58 -0.09 12.91 -15.12
N GLU A 59 1.14 13.04 -14.64
CA GLU A 59 2.01 14.19 -14.90
C GLU A 59 2.34 14.32 -16.39
N GLU A 60 2.48 13.20 -17.09
CA GLU A 60 2.76 13.17 -18.53
C GLU A 60 1.66 13.87 -19.34
N PHE A 61 0.41 13.75 -18.90
CA PHE A 61 -0.77 14.28 -19.61
C PHE A 61 -1.13 15.72 -19.22
N GLY A 62 -0.42 16.33 -18.27
CA GLY A 62 -0.74 17.66 -17.74
C GLY A 62 -0.77 18.78 -18.79
N HIS A 63 -0.06 18.63 -19.90
CA HIS A 63 -0.01 19.58 -21.00
C HIS A 63 -1.19 19.46 -21.99
N LEU A 64 -1.96 18.38 -21.95
CA LEU A 64 -3.08 18.15 -22.86
C LEU A 64 -4.32 19.00 -22.48
N PRO A 65 -5.24 19.29 -23.42
CA PRO A 65 -6.56 19.83 -23.09
C PRO A 65 -7.34 18.93 -22.14
N GLU A 66 -8.18 19.50 -21.26
CA GLU A 66 -8.87 18.76 -20.18
C GLU A 66 -9.61 17.51 -20.66
N ARG A 67 -10.30 17.59 -21.82
CA ARG A 67 -11.03 16.48 -22.43
C ARG A 67 -10.17 15.27 -22.81
N LEU A 68 -8.86 15.43 -22.91
CA LEU A 68 -7.90 14.38 -23.28
C LEU A 68 -7.10 13.85 -22.07
N ARG A 69 -7.25 14.45 -20.88
CA ARG A 69 -6.52 14.03 -19.68
C ARG A 69 -7.14 12.84 -18.97
N ARG A 70 -8.37 12.48 -19.31
CA ARG A 70 -9.13 11.41 -18.65
C ARG A 70 -9.74 10.48 -19.69
N LEU A 71 -9.68 9.19 -19.39
CA LEU A 71 -10.36 8.15 -20.15
C LEU A 71 -11.54 7.63 -19.35
N GLU A 72 -12.67 7.46 -20.02
CA GLU A 72 -13.82 6.78 -19.47
C GLU A 72 -13.72 5.28 -19.73
N ARG A 73 -14.33 4.47 -18.87
CA ARG A 73 -14.33 3.00 -19.00
C ARG A 73 -14.79 2.50 -20.37
N ARG A 74 -15.69 3.23 -21.05
CA ARG A 74 -16.15 2.87 -22.41
C ARG A 74 -15.05 3.01 -23.46
N GLN A 75 -14.12 3.94 -23.28
CA GLN A 75 -13.00 4.17 -24.20
C GLN A 75 -11.88 3.13 -24.03
N LEU A 76 -11.91 2.36 -22.95
CA LEU A 76 -10.98 1.25 -22.70
C LEU A 76 -11.42 -0.06 -23.37
N ARG A 77 -12.63 -0.11 -23.93
CA ARG A 77 -13.16 -1.28 -24.65
C ARG A 77 -12.95 -1.07 -26.14
N SER A 78 -12.30 -2.03 -26.79
CA SER A 78 -12.04 -2.00 -28.24
C SER A 78 -13.24 -2.46 -29.08
N GLU A 79 -14.20 -3.11 -28.44
CA GLU A 79 -15.44 -3.58 -29.05
C GLU A 79 -16.51 -2.48 -29.03
N HIS A 80 -17.22 -2.34 -30.16
CA HIS A 80 -18.33 -1.41 -30.37
C HIS A 80 -19.65 -1.96 -29.84
#